data_AF-A0A388TJT2-F1
#
_entry.id   AF-A0A388TJT2-F1
#
_cell.length_a   1.000
_cell.length_b   1.000
_cell.length_c   1.000
_cell.angle_alpha   90.00
_cell.angle_beta   90.00
_cell.angle_gamma   90.00
#
_symmetry.space_group_name_H-M   'P 1'
#
loop_
_entity.id
_entity.type
_entity.pdbx_description
1 polymer ?
#
loop_
_entity_poly.entity_id
_entity_poly.type
_entity_poly.pdbx_seq_one_letter_code
_entity_poly.pdbx_strand_id
1 'polypeptide(L)' 'KYGNTSSASIPLALDEAYRDGRLKKGSLIATCGFGAGLSWTANVLRWGK' A
#
# COMPACT_ATOMS: atom_id res chain seq x y z
N LYS A 1 14.27 -6.09 -0.93
CA LYS A 1 13.92 -7.19 0.00
C LYS A 1 12.94 -8.21 -0.59
N TYR A 2 11.82 -7.80 -1.23
CA TYR A 2 10.76 -8.75 -1.64
C TYR A 2 10.51 -8.88 -3.16
N GLY A 3 11.04 -7.98 -3.98
CA GLY A 3 10.72 -7.96 -5.42
C GLY A 3 9.24 -7.64 -5.68
N ASN A 4 8.71 -8.07 -6.82
CA ASN A 4 7.28 -7.96 -7.14
C ASN A 4 6.53 -9.16 -6.56
N THR A 5 5.69 -8.91 -5.56
CA THR A 5 4.87 -9.93 -4.90
C THR A 5 3.39 -9.86 -5.34
N SER A 6 3.14 -9.33 -6.53
CA SER A 6 1.79 -9.13 -7.10
C SER A 6 0.88 -8.37 -6.12
N SER A 7 -0.28 -8.92 -5.79
CA SER A 7 -1.26 -8.32 -4.85
C SER A 7 -0.70 -8.01 -3.46
N ALA A 8 0.34 -8.72 -3.00
CA ALA A 8 0.94 -8.49 -1.69
C ALA A 8 1.90 -7.29 -1.64
N SER A 9 2.24 -6.69 -2.80
CA SER A 9 3.26 -5.63 -2.86
C SER A 9 2.86 -4.38 -2.06
N ILE A 10 1.61 -3.96 -2.16
CA ILE A 10 1.11 -2.78 -1.42
C ILE A 10 0.98 -3.08 0.09
N PRO A 11 0.35 -4.19 0.53
CA PRO A 11 0.32 -4.55 1.95
C PRO A 11 1.69 -4.66 2.60
N LEU A 12 2.69 -5.26 1.94
CA LEU A 12 4.05 -5.37 2.47
C LEU A 12 4.70 -3.98 2.64
N ALA A 13 4.51 -3.08 1.68
CA ALA A 13 5.03 -1.71 1.78
C ALA A 13 4.35 -0.92 2.93
N LEU A 14 3.06 -1.13 3.14
CA LEU A 14 2.32 -0.48 4.25
C LEU A 14 2.75 -1.03 5.63
N ASP A 15 2.93 -2.34 5.76
CA ASP A 15 3.42 -2.97 6.99
C ASP A 15 4.84 -2.48 7.34
N GLU A 16 5.73 -2.37 6.36
CA GLU A 16 7.08 -1.84 6.56
C GLU A 16 7.03 -0.35 6.97
N ALA A 17 6.25 0.47 6.27
CA ALA A 17 6.09 1.89 6.63
C ALA A 17 5.48 2.09 8.04
N TYR A 18 4.61 1.18 8.48
CA TYR A 18 4.06 1.19 9.82
C TYR A 18 5.11 0.82 10.88
N ARG A 19 5.86 -0.27 10.67
CA ARG A 19 6.93 -0.71 11.60
C ARG A 19 8.07 0.30 11.71
N ASP A 20 8.37 1.01 10.62
CA ASP A 20 9.36 2.08 10.58
C ASP A 20 8.87 3.40 11.20
N GLY A 21 7.62 3.46 11.71
CA GLY A 21 7.04 4.65 12.32
C GLY A 21 6.72 5.80 11.34
N ARG A 22 6.82 5.54 10.03
CA ARG A 22 6.52 6.50 8.96
C ARG A 22 5.02 6.66 8.75
N LEU A 23 4.24 5.63 9.08
CA LEU A 23 2.78 5.62 8.95
C LEU A 23 2.09 5.77 10.31
N LYS A 24 1.37 6.88 10.48
CA LYS A 24 0.72 7.26 11.75
C LYS A 24 -0.79 7.26 11.62
N LYS A 25 -1.51 7.09 12.73
CA LYS A 25 -2.97 7.21 12.75
C LYS A 25 -3.38 8.59 12.21
N GLY A 26 -4.35 8.61 11.30
CA GLY A 26 -4.84 9.82 10.66
C GLY A 26 -4.10 10.22 9.38
N SER A 27 -2.97 9.58 9.04
CA SER A 27 -2.25 9.81 7.77
C SER A 27 -3.17 9.61 6.57
N LEU A 28 -3.10 10.51 5.61
CA LEU A 28 -3.75 10.34 4.31
C LEU A 28 -2.77 9.62 3.38
N ILE A 29 -3.17 8.47 2.85
CA ILE A 29 -2.35 7.61 2.00
C ILE A 29 -3.01 7.49 0.63
N ALA A 30 -2.21 7.53 -0.42
CA ALA A 30 -2.62 7.09 -1.75
C ALA A 30 -1.94 5.75 -2.09
N THR A 31 -2.70 4.81 -2.64
CA THR A 31 -2.18 3.54 -3.16
C THR A 31 -2.65 3.34 -4.58
N CYS A 32 -1.82 2.78 -5.45
CA CYS A 32 -2.20 2.41 -6.80
C CYS A 32 -1.58 1.08 -7.20
N GLY A 33 -2.26 0.35 -8.07
CA GLY A 33 -1.83 -0.95 -8.56
C GLY A 33 -2.35 -1.24 -9.96
N PHE A 34 -1.61 -2.08 -10.67
CA PHE A 34 -1.94 -2.56 -12.00
C PHE A 34 -1.48 -4.01 -12.13
N GLY A 35 -2.21 -4.83 -12.88
CA GLY A 35 -1.91 -6.25 -13.02
C GLY A 35 -2.51 -6.86 -14.29
N ALA A 36 -2.14 -8.13 -14.52
CA ALA A 36 -2.57 -8.91 -15.67
C ALA A 36 -4.11 -8.99 -15.74
N GLY A 37 -4.63 -8.77 -16.95
CA GLY A 37 -6.05 -8.58 -17.22
C GLY A 37 -6.29 -7.98 -18.60
N LEU A 38 -6.33 -6.67 -18.78
CA LEU A 38 -5.75 -5.59 -17.96
C LEU A 38 -6.69 -5.10 -16.85
N SER A 39 -6.16 -4.88 -15.65
CA SER A 39 -6.90 -4.31 -14.52
C SER A 39 -6.02 -3.34 -13.73
N TRP A 40 -6.61 -2.25 -13.24
CA TRP A 40 -5.93 -1.25 -12.42
C TRP A 40 -6.82 -0.74 -11.28
N THR A 41 -6.19 -0.14 -10.27
CA THR A 41 -6.89 0.48 -9.15
C THR A 41 -6.08 1.63 -8.57
N ALA A 42 -6.76 2.62 -8.00
CA ALA A 42 -6.18 3.67 -7.20
C ALA A 42 -7.14 4.01 -6.05
N ASN A 43 -6.61 4.29 -4.87
CA ASN A 43 -7.38 4.60 -3.67
C ASN A 43 -6.69 5.71 -2.87
N VAL A 44 -7.49 6.54 -2.19
CA VAL A 44 -7.02 7.46 -1.16
C VAL A 44 -7.74 7.11 0.14
N LEU A 45 -6.99 6.83 1.19
CA LEU A 45 -7.54 6.36 2.47
C LEU A 45 -6.89 7.06 3.66
N ARG A 46 -7.62 7.10 4.78
CA ARG A 46 -7.09 7.60 6.05
C ARG A 46 -6.71 6.43 6.95
N TRP A 47 -5.45 6.37 7.36
CA TRP A 47 -4.90 5.25 8.15
C TRP A 47 -5.46 5.21 9.57
N GLY A 48 -5.97 4.05 10.00
CA GLY A 48 -6.45 3.80 11.36
C GLY A 48 -7.62 4.69 11.80
N LYS A 49 -8.39 5.22 10.84
CA LYS A 49 -9.65 5.92 11.13
C LYS A 49 -10.78 4.91 11.33
#